data_AF-A0A9R1B8N8-F1
#
_entry.id   AF-A0A9R1B8N8-F1
#
_cell.length_a   1.000
_cell.length_b   1.000
_cell.length_c   1.000
_cell.angle_alpha   90.00
_cell.angle_beta   90.00
_cell.angle_gamma   90.00
#
_symmetry.space_group_name_H-M   'P 1'
#
loop_
_entity.id
_entity.type
_entity.pdbx_description
1 polymer ?
#
loop_
_entity_poly.entity_id
_entity_poly.type
_entity_poly.pdbx_seq_one_letter_code
_entity_poly.pdbx_strand_id
1 'polypeptide(L)'
;MLYTLSSCIDPSNYLECVRYDFASNGWSKEATLRRKIPETELCGFVSLNGELHVLKSAKLPAETLHPRRQLKKRLALEFQVYNPLARKWRVFTTYPPVSVPIDFRTAALCTVEL
;
A
#
# COMPACT_ATOMS: atom_id res chain seq x y z
N MET A 1 -3.80 -3.14 -20.54
CA MET A 1 -2.34 -3.25 -20.54
C MET A 1 -1.97 -3.98 -19.26
N LEU A 2 -1.48 -5.22 -19.35
CA LEU A 2 -1.11 -6.02 -18.18
C LEU A 2 0.25 -5.50 -17.68
N TYR A 3 0.28 -4.84 -16.54
CA TYR A 3 1.53 -4.42 -15.92
C TYR A 3 1.83 -5.36 -14.77
N THR A 4 3.01 -5.95 -14.76
CA THR A 4 3.57 -6.54 -13.56
C THR A 4 4.36 -5.44 -12.85
N LEU A 5 3.84 -4.96 -11.73
CA LEU A 5 4.54 -4.05 -10.84
C LEU A 5 5.19 -4.89 -9.75
N SER A 6 6.51 -4.96 -9.79
CA SER A 6 7.30 -5.55 -8.70
C SER A 6 7.84 -4.44 -7.81
N SER A 7 7.96 -4.71 -6.52
CA SER A 7 8.60 -3.80 -5.58
C SER A 7 10.01 -4.31 -5.27
N CYS A 8 11.02 -3.47 -5.46
CA CYS A 8 12.37 -3.73 -5.00
C CYS A 8 12.68 -2.82 -3.81
N ILE A 9 13.32 -3.36 -2.77
CA ILE A 9 13.88 -2.53 -1.70
C ILE A 9 15.20 -1.97 -2.25
N ASP A 10 15.26 -0.66 -2.47
CA ASP A 10 16.52 0.02 -2.81
C ASP A 10 17.39 0.17 -1.55
N PRO A 11 18.74 0.13 -1.64
CA PRO A 11 19.67 0.42 -0.53
C PRO A 11 19.35 1.67 0.31
N SER A 12 18.57 2.62 -0.21
CA SER A 12 18.10 3.80 0.53
C SER A 12 16.89 3.54 1.46
N ASN A 13 16.41 2.30 1.58
CA ASN A 13 15.19 1.86 2.29
C ASN A 13 13.89 2.48 1.73
N TYR A 14 13.86 2.81 0.44
CA TYR A 14 12.63 3.15 -0.26
C TYR A 14 12.17 1.95 -1.08
N LEU A 15 10.85 1.74 -1.11
CA LEU A 15 10.27 0.80 -2.06
C LEU A 15 10.23 1.46 -3.43
N GLU A 16 10.89 0.82 -4.39
CA GLU A 16 10.84 1.20 -5.79
C GLU A 16 9.82 0.34 -6.52
N CYS A 17 8.92 1.00 -7.24
CA CYS A 17 8.01 0.35 -8.17
C CYS A 17 8.71 0.25 -9.52
N VAL A 18 8.92 -0.98 -9.98
CA VAL A 18 9.45 -1.28 -11.31
C VAL A 18 8.33 -1.83 -12.19
N ARG A 19 8.27 -1.34 -13.42
CA ARG A 19 7.33 -1.78 -14.45
C ARG A 19 8.08 -2.63 -15.46
N TYR A 20 7.56 -3.83 -15.70
CA TYR A 20 8.00 -4.65 -16.81
C TYR A 20 7.31 -4.20 -18.10
N ASP A 21 8.11 -3.92 -19.12
CA ASP A 21 7.64 -3.60 -20.47
C ASP A 21 7.82 -4.83 -21.37
N PHE A 22 6.70 -5.41 -21.80
CA PHE A 22 6.68 -6.57 -22.68
C PHE A 22 7.22 -6.26 -24.08
N ALA A 23 7.13 -5.01 -24.55
CA ALA A 23 7.59 -4.66 -25.89
C ALA A 23 9.12 -4.65 -25.99
N SER A 24 9.79 -4.13 -24.96
CA SER A 24 11.25 -4.11 -24.86
C SER A 24 11.82 -5.32 -24.12
N ASN A 25 10.98 -6.19 -23.55
CA ASN A 25 11.36 -7.31 -22.70
C ASN A 25 12.29 -6.86 -21.56
N GLY A 26 11.91 -5.77 -20.88
CA GLY A 26 12.79 -5.09 -19.93
C GLY A 26 12.07 -4.57 -18.70
N TRP A 27 12.82 -4.38 -17.63
CA TRP A 27 12.36 -3.69 -16.43
C TRP A 27 12.74 -2.22 -16.50
N SER A 28 11.81 -1.35 -16.09
CA SER A 28 12.04 0.09 -15.99
C SER A 28 11.55 0.61 -14.64
N LYS A 29 12.26 1.60 -14.09
CA LYS A 29 11.81 2.28 -12.88
C LYS A 29 10.57 3.12 -13.19
N GLU A 30 9.48 2.86 -12.49
CA GLU A 30 8.21 3.56 -12.68
C GLU A 30 8.05 4.68 -11.64
N ALA A 31 8.26 4.35 -10.36
CA ALA A 31 8.08 5.29 -9.27
C ALA A 31 8.86 4.87 -8.02
N THR A 32 9.09 5.82 -7.12
CA THR A 32 9.55 5.55 -5.75
C THR A 32 8.42 5.91 -4.79
N LEU A 33 8.17 5.07 -3.78
CA LEU A 33 7.11 5.31 -2.80
C LEU A 33 7.32 6.62 -2.05
N ARG A 34 6.21 7.32 -1.79
CA ARG A 34 6.23 8.61 -1.10
C ARG A 34 6.55 8.46 0.40
N ARG A 35 6.02 7.44 1.07
CA ARG A 35 6.34 7.14 2.48
C ARG A 35 7.12 5.83 2.56
N LYS A 36 8.22 5.88 3.31
CA LYS A 36 9.02 4.68 3.62
C LYS A 36 8.17 3.63 4.31
N ILE A 37 8.38 2.38 3.91
CA ILE A 37 7.91 1.21 4.63
C ILE A 37 9.20 0.57 5.18
N PRO A 38 9.41 0.59 6.51
CA PRO A 38 10.53 -0.10 7.13
C PRO A 38 10.54 -1.57 6.69
N GLU A 39 11.72 -2.17 6.51
CA GLU A 39 11.85 -3.58 6.10
C GLU A 39 11.14 -4.55 7.05
N THR A 40 10.95 -4.15 8.32
CA THR A 40 10.25 -4.92 9.35
C THR A 40 8.73 -4.83 9.26
N GLU A 41 8.18 -3.91 8.45
CA GLU A 41 6.75 -3.74 8.25
C GLU A 41 6.28 -4.50 7.01
N LEU A 42 5.28 -5.35 7.20
CA LEU A 42 4.60 -6.02 6.09
C LEU A 42 3.67 -5.03 5.40
N CYS A 43 3.65 -5.09 4.07
CA CYS A 43 2.72 -4.35 3.24
C CYS A 43 2.14 -5.25 2.15
N GLY A 44 0.92 -4.92 1.72
CA GLY A 44 0.26 -5.57 0.59
C GLY A 44 0.34 -4.70 -0.66
N PHE A 45 0.49 -5.31 -1.81
CA PHE A 45 0.42 -4.66 -3.12
C PHE A 45 -0.77 -5.18 -3.90
N VAL A 46 -1.52 -4.30 -4.55
CA VAL A 46 -2.65 -4.69 -5.38
C VAL A 46 -2.86 -3.67 -6.50
N SER A 47 -3.13 -4.17 -7.70
CA SER A 47 -3.58 -3.33 -8.82
C SER A 47 -5.11 -3.30 -8.83
N LEU A 48 -5.68 -2.10 -8.75
CA LEU A 48 -7.13 -1.87 -8.79
C LEU A 48 -7.42 -0.67 -9.67
N ASN A 49 -8.39 -0.79 -10.59
CA ASN A 49 -8.86 0.31 -11.43
C ASN A 49 -7.73 1.07 -12.18
N GLY A 50 -6.67 0.36 -12.58
CA GLY A 50 -5.51 0.96 -13.28
C GLY A 50 -4.53 1.71 -12.37
N GLU A 51 -4.71 1.65 -11.04
CA GLU A 51 -3.81 2.23 -10.05
C GLU A 51 -3.08 1.12 -9.27
N LEU A 52 -1.92 1.46 -8.70
CA LEU A 52 -1.18 0.60 -7.77
C LEU A 52 -1.47 1.04 -6.35
N HIS A 53 -2.00 0.15 -5.54
CA HIS A 53 -2.27 0.37 -4.13
C HIS A 53 -1.24 -0.38 -3.29
N VAL A 54 -0.57 0.35 -2.40
CA VAL A 54 0.28 -0.21 -1.35
C VAL A 54 -0.41 0.00 -0.01
N LEU A 55 -0.69 -1.09 0.69
CA LEU A 55 -1.42 -1.10 1.94
C LEU A 55 -0.50 -1.46 3.10
N LYS A 56 -0.65 -0.77 4.22
CA LYS A 56 0.00 -1.17 5.48
C LYS A 56 -0.85 -0.81 6.69
N SER A 57 -0.56 -1.43 7.82
CA SER A 57 -1.12 -1.02 9.11
C SER A 57 -0.64 0.38 9.46
N ALA A 58 -1.56 1.29 9.78
CA ALA A 58 -1.21 2.63 10.21
C ALA A 58 -0.83 2.64 11.69
N LYS A 59 0.27 3.34 12.03
CA LYS A 59 0.61 3.64 13.43
C LYS A 59 -0.35 4.73 13.92
N LEU A 60 -1.21 4.40 14.88
CA LEU A 60 -2.07 5.39 15.52
C LEU A 60 -1.20 6.37 16.35
N PRO A 61 -1.34 7.69 16.17
CA PRO A 61 -0.67 8.67 17.03
C PRO A 61 -1.06 8.45 18.49
N ALA A 62 -0.08 8.42 19.39
CA ALA A 62 -0.28 8.15 20.81
C ALA A 62 -1.14 9.21 21.54
N GLU A 63 -1.33 10.39 20.94
CA GLU A 63 -1.80 11.59 21.66
C GLU A 63 -3.31 11.90 21.57
N THR A 64 -4.12 11.06 20.92
CA THR A 64 -5.58 11.32 20.78
C THR A 64 -6.48 10.38 21.56
N LEU A 65 -5.94 9.63 22.53
CA LEU A 65 -6.69 8.65 23.30
C LEU A 65 -7.24 9.23 24.61
N HIS A 66 -8.42 9.85 24.55
CA HIS A 66 -9.25 10.04 25.72
C HIS A 66 -9.64 8.66 26.34
N PRO A 67 -9.58 8.50 27.68
CA PRO A 67 -9.75 7.20 28.35
C PRO A 67 -11.05 6.45 28.02
N ARG A 68 -12.15 7.17 27.75
CA ARG A 68 -13.45 6.57 27.43
C ARG A 68 -13.58 5.98 26.03
N ARG A 69 -12.64 6.26 25.10
CA ARG A 69 -12.65 5.74 23.71
C ARG A 69 -11.79 4.49 23.51
N GLN A 70 -11.24 3.91 24.58
CA GLN A 70 -10.42 2.69 24.51
C GLN A 70 -11.20 1.43 24.08
N LEU A 71 -12.54 1.46 24.06
CA LEU A 71 -13.37 0.26 23.92
C LEU A 71 -13.40 -0.37 22.51
N LYS A 72 -12.88 0.30 21.47
CA LYS A 72 -12.65 -0.33 20.16
C LYS A 72 -11.35 0.20 19.57
N LYS A 73 -10.24 -0.52 19.78
CA LYS A 73 -9.00 -0.33 19.00
C LYS A 73 -9.32 -0.65 17.54
N ARG A 74 -9.94 0.28 16.80
CA ARG A 74 -10.22 0.10 15.37
C ARG A 74 -8.88 0.08 14.66
N LEU A 75 -8.66 -1.00 13.91
CA LEU A 75 -7.54 -1.09 12.99
C LEU A 75 -7.59 0.12 12.05
N ALA A 76 -6.45 0.77 11.85
CA ALA A 76 -6.30 1.81 10.85
C ALA A 76 -5.39 1.28 9.74
N LEU A 77 -5.80 1.45 8.49
CA LEU A 77 -5.03 1.05 7.31
C LEU A 77 -4.63 2.29 6.53
N GLU A 78 -3.33 2.41 6.24
CA GLU A 78 -2.82 3.43 5.32
C GLU A 78 -2.74 2.84 3.92
N PHE A 79 -3.26 3.60 2.95
CA PHE A 79 -3.14 3.34 1.53
C PHE A 79 -2.21 4.40 0.93
N GLN A 80 -1.17 3.94 0.24
CA GLN A 80 -0.41 4.75 -0.70
C GLN A 80 -0.79 4.30 -2.10
N VAL A 81 -1.45 5.17 -2.86
CA VAL A 81 -1.96 4.85 -4.20
C VAL A 81 -1.19 5.63 -5.25
N TYR A 82 -0.63 4.92 -6.21
CA TYR A 82 0.05 5.47 -7.37
C TYR A 82 -0.85 5.39 -8.59
N ASN A 83 -1.04 6.53 -9.24
CA ASN A 83 -1.70 6.62 -10.53
C ASN A 83 -0.63 6.70 -11.64
N PRO A 84 -0.44 5.65 -12.46
CA PRO A 84 0.58 5.63 -13.51
C PRO A 84 0.33 6.67 -14.62
N LEU A 85 -0.93 6.96 -14.93
CA LEU A 85 -1.28 7.95 -15.96
C LEU A 85 -0.88 9.36 -15.52
N ALA A 86 -1.20 9.73 -14.28
CA ALA A 86 -0.87 11.03 -13.71
C ALA A 86 0.55 11.09 -13.13
N ARG A 87 1.23 9.94 -12.99
CA ARG A 87 2.51 9.76 -12.30
C ARG A 87 2.54 10.39 -10.90
N LYS A 88 1.43 10.26 -10.17
CA LYS A 88 1.23 10.92 -8.87
C LYS A 88 0.86 9.92 -7.78
N TRP A 89 1.38 10.18 -6.58
CA TRP A 89 1.02 9.47 -5.37
C TRP A 89 -0.05 10.22 -4.57
N ARG A 90 -1.00 9.46 -4.03
CA ARG A 90 -1.96 9.93 -3.02
C ARG A 90 -1.92 9.02 -1.80
N VAL A 91 -2.19 9.57 -0.63
CA VAL A 91 -2.16 8.83 0.64
C VAL A 91 -3.46 9.07 1.38
N PHE A 92 -4.08 8.00 1.89
CA PHE A 92 -5.27 8.11 2.73
C PHE A 92 -5.30 6.99 3.77
N THR A 93 -6.02 7.23 4.86
CA THR A 93 -6.20 6.28 5.96
C THR A 93 -7.66 5.85 6.03
N THR A 94 -7.89 4.56 6.19
CA THR A 94 -9.22 3.98 6.35
C THR A 94 -9.32 3.17 7.64
N TYR A 95 -10.56 2.98 8.11
CA TYR A 95 -10.85 2.24 9.34
C TYR A 95 -11.80 1.09 9.00
N PRO A 96 -11.27 -0.06 8.54
CA PRO A 96 -12.12 -1.17 8.13
C PRO A 96 -13.04 -1.62 9.29
N PRO A 97 -14.19 -2.23 8.97
CA PRO A 97 -15.14 -2.71 9.97
C PRO A 97 -14.64 -3.96 10.71
N VAL A 98 -13.42 -4.42 10.45
CA VAL A 98 -12.77 -5.52 11.15
C VAL A 98 -11.95 -5.02 12.34
N SER A 99 -12.05 -5.73 13.46
CA SER A 99 -11.23 -5.49 14.66
C SER A 99 -9.97 -6.36 14.73
N VAL A 100 -9.82 -7.30 13.79
CA VAL A 100 -8.68 -8.21 13.71
C VAL A 100 -7.59 -7.59 12.83
N PRO A 101 -6.30 -7.64 13.23
CA PRO A 101 -5.20 -7.24 12.37
C PRO A 101 -5.21 -8.00 11.05
N ILE A 102 -4.97 -7.30 9.95
CA ILE A 102 -4.85 -7.91 8.63
C ILE A 102 -3.41 -8.40 8.45
N ASP A 103 -3.25 -9.69 8.17
CA ASP A 103 -1.97 -10.25 7.76
C ASP A 103 -1.78 -10.08 6.24
N PHE A 104 -0.95 -9.11 5.86
CA PHE A 104 -0.71 -8.80 4.45
C PHE A 104 0.03 -9.90 3.68
N ARG A 105 0.55 -10.94 4.35
CA ARG A 105 1.12 -12.12 3.67
C ARG A 105 0.05 -13.04 3.09
N THR A 106 -1.14 -13.05 3.69
CA THR A 106 -2.22 -13.99 3.36
C THR A 106 -3.47 -13.28 2.85
N ALA A 107 -3.63 -11.99 3.12
CA ALA A 107 -4.76 -11.21 2.66
C ALA A 107 -4.69 -10.91 1.15
N ALA A 108 -5.84 -11.00 0.49
CA ALA A 108 -6.03 -10.55 -0.89
C ALA A 108 -7.00 -9.35 -0.91
N LEU A 109 -6.78 -8.43 -1.85
CA LEU A 109 -7.73 -7.37 -2.18
C LEU A 109 -8.10 -7.49 -3.65
N CYS A 110 -9.38 -7.39 -3.96
CA CYS A 110 -9.89 -7.47 -5.33
C CYS A 110 -11.08 -6.53 -5.52
N THR A 111 -11.34 -6.17 -6.77
CA THR A 111 -12.63 -5.61 -7.17
C THR A 111 -13.63 -6.76 -7.21
N VAL A 112 -14.72 -6.63 -6.46
CA VAL A 112 -15.90 -7.48 -6.62
C VAL A 112 -16.88 -6.70 -7.48
N GLU A 113 -17.06 -7.15 -8.72
CA GLU A 113 -18.18 -6.70 -9.55
C GLU A 113 -19.42 -7.48 -9.10
N LEU A 114 -20.48 -6.76 -8.71
CA LEU A 114 -21.77 -7.32 -8.28
C LEU A 114 -22.76 -7.33 -9.45
#